data_AF-A0A4Y2ERG7-F1
#
_entry.id   AF-A0A4Y2ERG7-F1
#
_cell.length_a   1.000
_cell.length_b   1.000
_cell.length_c   1.000
_cell.angle_alpha   90.00
_cell.angle_beta   90.00
_cell.angle_gamma   90.00
#
_symmetry.space_group_name_H-M   'P 1'
#
loop_
_entity.id
_entity.type
_entity.pdbx_description
1 polymer ?
#
loop_
_entity_poly.entity_id
_entity_poly.type
_entity_poly.pdbx_seq_one_letter_code
_entity_poly.pdbx_strand_id
1 'polypeptide(L)'
;MEVKAAEILWTRSVENCGMRYIFFQLVILRRHQHLLDVYGDNMKISKEECLNYVAKRLGTGLRNKVKECRSKGVIIGGRKDGSLKESPILKLTNFYRKALKDNVPDVQKMKTAIFSSLFHTSSTDKAPKQNKCPTGVTPWCFYQRALANDEKPKSHSSIKAMLSEQVLKKYCLGIKGLQTTNC
;
A
#
# COMPACT_ATOMS: atom_id res chain seq x y z
N MET A 1 -3.42 -14.41 27.53
CA MET A 1 -4.59 -13.60 27.98
C MET A 1 -5.54 -13.30 26.82
N GLU A 2 -5.06 -12.78 25.68
CA GLU A 2 -5.91 -12.41 24.53
C GLU A 2 -6.75 -13.57 23.95
N VAL A 3 -6.22 -14.79 23.97
CA VAL A 3 -6.86 -16.00 23.42
C VAL A 3 -8.07 -16.43 24.26
N LYS A 4 -7.90 -16.52 25.58
CA LYS A 4 -9.00 -16.83 26.50
C LYS A 4 -10.09 -15.75 26.44
N ALA A 5 -9.69 -14.49 26.25
CA ALA A 5 -10.65 -13.41 26.06
C ALA A 5 -11.45 -13.57 24.75
N ALA A 6 -10.79 -13.96 23.65
CA ALA A 6 -11.45 -14.24 22.38
C ALA A 6 -12.41 -15.43 22.47
N GLU A 7 -11.98 -16.52 23.11
CA GLU A 7 -12.80 -17.71 23.36
C GLU A 7 -14.07 -17.36 24.16
N ILE A 8 -13.91 -16.67 25.30
CA ILE A 8 -15.06 -16.20 26.11
C ILE A 8 -15.99 -15.31 25.29
N LEU A 9 -15.44 -14.39 24.49
CA LEU A 9 -16.23 -13.45 23.69
C LEU A 9 -16.99 -14.14 22.56
N TRP A 10 -16.39 -15.14 21.90
CA TRP A 10 -17.01 -15.90 20.82
C TRP A 10 -18.04 -16.91 21.32
N THR A 11 -17.80 -17.54 22.46
CA THR A 11 -18.80 -18.39 23.12
C THR A 11 -20.03 -17.57 23.50
N ARG A 12 -19.82 -16.43 24.18
CA ARG A 12 -20.91 -15.51 24.56
C ARG A 12 -21.69 -14.95 23.36
N SER A 13 -21.05 -14.71 22.23
CA SER A 13 -21.76 -14.18 21.05
C SER A 13 -22.80 -15.16 20.52
N VAL A 14 -22.53 -16.47 20.62
CA VAL A 14 -23.47 -17.51 20.24
C VAL A 14 -24.55 -17.67 21.30
N GLU A 15 -24.15 -17.82 22.56
CA GLU A 15 -25.06 -18.09 23.68
C GLU A 15 -26.04 -16.93 23.92
N ASN A 16 -25.55 -15.69 23.90
CA ASN A 16 -26.32 -14.53 24.35
C ASN A 16 -26.84 -13.66 23.21
N CYS A 17 -26.24 -13.76 22.02
CA CYS A 17 -26.56 -12.86 20.90
C CYS A 17 -26.98 -13.60 19.63
N GLY A 18 -26.87 -14.93 19.56
CA GLY A 18 -27.16 -15.70 18.34
C GLY A 18 -26.27 -15.32 17.14
N MET A 19 -25.11 -14.70 17.38
CA MET A 19 -24.21 -14.19 16.35
C MET A 19 -22.86 -14.94 16.32
N ARG A 20 -22.26 -15.03 15.12
CA ARG A 20 -20.97 -15.68 14.89
C ARG A 20 -19.99 -14.74 14.20
N TYR A 21 -18.73 -14.77 14.62
CA TYR A 21 -17.67 -14.02 13.95
C TYR A 21 -17.09 -14.83 12.78
N ILE A 22 -17.29 -14.35 11.55
CA ILE A 22 -16.82 -15.03 10.33
C ILE A 22 -15.50 -14.46 9.79
N PHE A 23 -15.11 -13.25 10.23
CA PHE A 23 -13.85 -12.59 9.86
C PHE A 23 -13.09 -12.12 11.10
N PHE A 24 -11.77 -12.29 11.12
CA PHE A 24 -10.94 -11.84 12.24
C PHE A 24 -9.51 -11.42 11.81
N GLN A 25 -8.90 -10.49 12.57
CA GLN A 25 -7.58 -9.91 12.29
C GLN A 25 -6.42 -10.56 13.07
N LEU A 26 -5.45 -11.09 12.33
CA LEU A 26 -4.13 -11.68 12.66
C LEU A 26 -3.51 -11.66 14.07
N VAL A 27 -3.74 -10.66 14.92
CA VAL A 27 -2.97 -10.49 16.17
C VAL A 27 -3.17 -11.68 17.12
N ILE A 28 -4.36 -12.29 17.15
CA ILE A 28 -4.70 -13.36 18.10
C ILE A 28 -4.38 -14.78 17.55
N LEU A 29 -4.40 -15.00 16.23
CA LEU A 29 -4.40 -16.35 15.63
C LEU A 29 -3.02 -16.96 15.33
N ARG A 30 -1.90 -16.22 15.42
CA ARG A 30 -0.56 -16.78 15.07
C ARG A 30 -0.14 -18.00 15.89
N ARG A 31 -0.83 -18.31 16.99
CA ARG A 31 -0.51 -19.44 17.89
C ARG A 31 -1.68 -20.39 18.18
N HIS A 32 -2.88 -20.15 17.64
CA HIS A 32 -4.09 -20.80 18.16
C HIS A 32 -5.07 -21.19 17.06
N GLN A 33 -4.74 -22.27 16.34
CA GLN A 33 -5.61 -22.87 15.32
C GLN A 33 -6.94 -23.37 15.91
N HIS A 34 -6.93 -23.85 17.16
CA HIS A 34 -8.11 -24.36 17.88
C HIS A 34 -9.25 -23.35 18.03
N LEU A 35 -8.95 -22.05 17.93
CA LEU A 35 -9.95 -20.99 17.94
C LEU A 35 -10.84 -21.03 16.68
N LEU A 36 -10.36 -21.63 15.57
CA LEU A 36 -11.17 -21.81 14.36
C LEU A 36 -12.27 -22.86 14.55
N ASP A 37 -12.16 -23.70 15.58
CA ASP A 37 -13.05 -24.83 15.81
C ASP A 37 -14.19 -24.47 16.81
N VAL A 38 -14.23 -23.25 17.33
CA VAL A 38 -15.24 -22.77 18.30
C VAL A 38 -16.67 -22.89 17.76
N TYR A 39 -16.85 -22.86 16.44
CA TYR A 39 -18.15 -23.02 15.78
C TYR A 39 -18.35 -24.39 15.11
N GLY A 40 -17.41 -25.33 15.30
CA GLY A 40 -17.41 -26.66 14.69
C GLY A 40 -17.01 -26.69 13.21
N ASP A 41 -16.80 -27.90 12.68
CA ASP A 41 -16.26 -28.15 11.32
C ASP A 41 -17.08 -27.55 10.17
N ASN A 42 -18.36 -27.26 10.42
CA ASN A 42 -19.29 -26.74 9.41
C ASN A 42 -19.10 -25.24 9.12
N MET A 43 -18.29 -24.51 9.91
CA MET A 43 -18.16 -23.05 9.79
C MET A 43 -16.70 -22.61 9.71
N LYS A 44 -16.28 -22.16 8.53
CA LYS A 44 -14.91 -21.72 8.28
C LYS A 44 -14.72 -20.25 8.61
N ILE A 45 -14.04 -19.95 9.71
CA ILE A 45 -13.60 -18.60 10.03
C ILE A 45 -12.51 -18.17 9.05
N SER A 46 -12.71 -17.04 8.38
CA SER A 46 -11.76 -16.49 7.41
C SER A 46 -10.85 -15.45 8.04
N LYS A 47 -9.55 -15.62 7.82
CA LYS A 47 -8.53 -14.70 8.30
C LYS A 47 -8.36 -13.54 7.31
N GLU A 48 -8.49 -12.32 7.81
CA GLU A 48 -8.23 -11.12 7.02
C GLU A 48 -6.96 -10.41 7.49
N GLU A 49 -6.19 -9.88 6.53
CA GLU A 49 -5.09 -8.97 6.85
C GLU A 49 -5.60 -7.54 6.95
N CYS A 50 -5.29 -6.86 8.05
CA CYS A 50 -5.63 -5.45 8.21
C CYS A 50 -4.87 -4.61 7.17
N LEU A 51 -5.57 -3.71 6.46
CA LEU A 51 -4.95 -2.78 5.49
C LEU A 51 -3.78 -1.99 6.10
N ASN A 52 -3.88 -1.61 7.37
CA ASN A 52 -2.79 -0.94 8.09
C ASN A 52 -1.56 -1.84 8.23
N TYR A 53 -1.76 -3.14 8.46
CA TYR A 53 -0.67 -4.10 8.54
C TYR A 53 0.01 -4.27 7.18
N VAL A 54 -0.78 -4.48 6.12
CA VAL A 54 -0.30 -4.62 4.74
C VAL A 54 0.48 -3.37 4.30
N ALA A 55 -0.03 -2.17 4.61
CA ALA A 55 0.69 -0.92 4.35
C ALA A 55 1.99 -0.79 5.16
N LYS A 56 1.98 -1.12 6.47
CA LYS A 56 3.20 -1.10 7.30
C LYS A 56 4.29 -2.02 6.75
N ARG A 57 3.92 -3.18 6.18
CA ARG A 57 4.87 -4.08 5.51
C ARG A 57 5.60 -3.40 4.35
N LEU A 58 4.90 -2.63 3.51
CA LEU A 58 5.54 -1.85 2.44
C LEU A 58 6.56 -0.86 3.00
N GLY A 59 6.18 -0.06 4.01
CA GLY A 59 7.09 0.91 4.62
C GLY A 59 8.35 0.27 5.20
N THR A 60 8.20 -0.88 5.87
CA THR A 60 9.34 -1.66 6.38
C THR A 60 10.19 -2.23 5.25
N GLY A 61 9.57 -2.75 4.18
CA GLY A 61 10.27 -3.21 2.99
C GLY A 61 11.12 -2.11 2.34
N LEU A 62 10.59 -0.89 2.21
CA LEU A 62 11.31 0.26 1.69
C LEU A 62 12.52 0.63 2.56
N ARG A 63 12.35 0.67 3.89
CA ARG A 63 13.47 0.92 4.82
C ARG A 63 14.55 -0.16 4.74
N ASN A 64 14.15 -1.43 4.64
CA ASN A 64 15.08 -2.54 4.48
C ASN A 64 15.83 -2.44 3.14
N LYS A 65 15.15 -2.02 2.07
CA LYS A 65 15.79 -1.82 0.77
C LYS A 65 16.84 -0.72 0.79
N VAL A 66 16.58 0.38 1.50
CA VAL A 66 17.58 1.46 1.70
C VAL A 66 18.82 0.91 2.42
N LYS A 67 18.64 0.07 3.44
CA LYS A 67 19.76 -0.58 4.16
C LYS A 67 20.52 -1.55 3.26
N GLU A 68 19.83 -2.39 2.50
CA GLU A 68 20.41 -3.36 1.57
C GLU A 68 21.21 -2.67 0.45
N CYS A 69 20.69 -1.59 -0.13
CA CYS A 69 21.42 -0.84 -1.14
C CYS A 69 22.69 -0.21 -0.55
N ARG A 70 22.59 0.33 0.69
CA ARG A 70 23.74 0.91 1.40
C ARG A 70 24.86 -0.11 1.64
N SER A 71 24.52 -1.35 2.01
CA SER A 71 25.54 -2.41 2.20
C SER A 71 26.21 -2.84 0.88
N LYS A 72 25.60 -2.54 -0.27
CA LYS A 72 26.15 -2.78 -1.61
C LYS A 72 26.85 -1.53 -2.21
N GLY A 73 27.11 -0.50 -1.40
CA GLY A 73 27.73 0.75 -1.85
C GLY A 73 26.80 1.69 -2.63
N VAL A 74 25.50 1.39 -2.73
CA VAL A 74 24.52 2.21 -3.48
C VAL A 74 23.70 3.06 -2.50
N ILE A 75 23.83 4.38 -2.58
CA ILE A 75 23.10 5.31 -1.70
C ILE A 75 21.79 5.74 -2.37
N ILE A 76 20.67 5.15 -1.96
CA ILE A 76 19.31 5.58 -2.38
C ILE A 76 18.55 6.38 -1.31
N GLY A 77 19.11 6.48 -0.10
CA GLY A 77 18.56 7.28 1.01
C GLY A 77 19.35 8.57 1.24
N GLY A 78 19.22 9.16 2.43
CA GLY A 78 20.02 10.32 2.86
C GLY A 78 19.35 11.68 2.66
N ARG A 79 20.16 12.75 2.75
CA ARG A 79 19.70 14.16 2.72
C ARG A 79 19.47 14.72 1.33
N LYS A 80 19.94 14.04 0.27
CA LYS A 80 19.79 14.50 -1.11
C LYS A 80 18.32 14.55 -1.50
N ASP A 81 17.95 15.53 -2.32
CA ASP A 81 16.63 15.57 -2.92
C ASP A 81 16.45 14.42 -3.90
N GLY A 82 15.23 13.89 -3.96
CA GLY A 82 14.96 12.67 -4.72
C GLY A 82 15.31 11.36 -3.98
N SER A 83 15.94 11.41 -2.79
CA SER A 83 16.26 10.21 -2.01
C SER A 83 15.03 9.58 -1.36
N LEU A 84 15.06 8.25 -1.20
CA LEU A 84 14.08 7.48 -0.45
C LEU A 84 14.31 7.65 1.07
N LYS A 85 13.89 8.81 1.60
CA LYS A 85 13.89 9.16 3.03
C LYS A 85 12.55 8.84 3.70
N GLU A 86 12.45 9.05 5.01
CA GLU A 86 11.25 8.66 5.79
C GLU A 86 9.97 9.33 5.28
N SER A 87 10.03 10.59 4.84
CA SER A 87 8.84 11.30 4.34
C SER A 87 8.28 10.75 3.01
N PRO A 88 9.08 10.48 1.95
CA PRO A 88 8.64 9.69 0.81
C PRO A 88 8.16 8.29 1.17
N ILE A 89 8.83 7.56 2.06
CA ILE A 89 8.41 6.21 2.49
C ILE A 89 7.02 6.25 3.13
N LEU A 90 6.77 7.22 4.02
CA LEU A 90 5.47 7.41 4.66
C LEU A 90 4.38 7.74 3.64
N LYS A 91 4.66 8.62 2.68
CA LYS A 91 3.72 8.97 1.61
C LYS A 91 3.41 7.79 0.69
N LEU A 92 4.41 7.04 0.24
CA LEU A 92 4.23 5.82 -0.55
C LEU A 92 3.41 4.79 0.21
N THR A 93 3.66 4.63 1.51
CA THR A 93 2.89 3.74 2.38
C THR A 93 1.42 4.17 2.49
N ASN A 94 1.17 5.48 2.59
CA ASN A 94 -0.18 6.04 2.62
C ASN A 94 -0.91 5.88 1.28
N PHE A 95 -0.23 6.16 0.16
CA PHE A 95 -0.79 5.95 -1.18
C PHE A 95 -1.12 4.49 -1.44
N TYR A 96 -0.23 3.57 -1.06
CA TYR A 96 -0.47 2.14 -1.17
C TYR A 96 -1.70 1.71 -0.37
N ARG A 97 -1.84 2.16 0.89
CA ARG A 97 -3.05 1.88 1.69
C ARG A 97 -4.32 2.41 1.02
N LYS A 98 -4.27 3.63 0.49
CA LYS A 98 -5.40 4.26 -0.20
C LYS A 98 -5.76 3.52 -1.50
N ALA A 99 -4.76 3.15 -2.28
CA ALA A 99 -4.93 2.37 -3.51
C ALA A 99 -5.60 1.02 -3.25
N LEU A 100 -5.26 0.34 -2.16
CA LEU A 100 -5.98 -0.87 -1.73
C LEU A 100 -7.42 -0.52 -1.35
N LYS A 101 -7.62 0.42 -0.42
CA LYS A 101 -8.95 0.78 0.11
C LYS A 101 -9.94 1.19 -0.98
N ASP A 102 -9.52 2.02 -1.93
CA ASP A 102 -10.41 2.60 -2.93
C ASP A 102 -10.76 1.63 -4.07
N ASN A 103 -10.02 0.53 -4.22
CA ASN A 103 -10.15 -0.37 -5.38
C ASN A 103 -10.54 -1.80 -4.99
N VAL A 104 -10.79 -2.12 -3.71
CA VAL A 104 -11.38 -3.42 -3.32
C VAL A 104 -12.73 -3.60 -4.00
N PRO A 105 -13.05 -4.80 -4.54
CA PRO A 105 -12.24 -6.03 -4.56
C PRO A 105 -11.37 -6.23 -5.84
N ASP A 106 -11.31 -5.24 -6.73
CA ASP A 106 -10.65 -5.34 -8.04
C ASP A 106 -9.11 -5.26 -7.94
N VAL A 107 -8.47 -6.42 -8.02
CA VAL A 107 -7.01 -6.57 -7.95
C VAL A 107 -6.29 -5.84 -9.09
N GLN A 108 -6.89 -5.75 -10.27
CA GLN A 108 -6.24 -5.06 -11.40
C GLN A 108 -6.27 -3.55 -11.19
N LYS A 109 -7.41 -3.00 -10.74
CA LYS A 109 -7.48 -1.58 -10.36
C LYS A 109 -6.54 -1.25 -9.21
N MET A 110 -6.39 -2.13 -8.21
CA MET A 110 -5.39 -1.95 -7.14
C MET A 110 -3.98 -1.85 -7.71
N LYS A 111 -3.56 -2.81 -8.56
CA LYS A 111 -2.23 -2.79 -9.19
C LYS A 111 -2.00 -1.50 -9.96
N THR A 112 -2.95 -1.12 -10.80
CA THR A 112 -2.90 0.12 -11.58
C THR A 112 -2.75 1.34 -10.67
N ALA A 113 -3.56 1.47 -9.61
CA ALA A 113 -3.49 2.59 -8.67
C ALA A 113 -2.16 2.63 -7.88
N ILE A 114 -1.60 1.48 -7.51
CA ILE A 114 -0.30 1.38 -6.83
C ILE A 114 0.81 1.87 -7.75
N PHE A 115 0.88 1.37 -8.99
CA PHE A 115 1.89 1.80 -9.94
C PHE A 115 1.72 3.26 -10.35
N SER A 116 0.48 3.70 -10.52
CA SER A 116 0.13 5.10 -10.77
C SER A 116 0.70 6.03 -9.69
N SER A 117 0.49 5.68 -8.43
CA SER A 117 1.01 6.43 -7.28
C SER A 117 2.55 6.47 -7.28
N LEU A 118 3.21 5.37 -7.63
CA LEU A 118 4.67 5.31 -7.75
C LEU A 118 5.18 6.21 -8.89
N PHE A 119 4.57 6.14 -10.08
CA PHE A 119 4.97 6.98 -11.21
C PHE A 119 4.76 8.46 -10.94
N HIS A 120 3.67 8.80 -10.23
CA HIS A 120 3.39 10.17 -9.81
C HIS A 120 4.53 10.76 -8.95
N THR A 121 5.16 9.95 -8.09
CA THR A 121 6.33 10.40 -7.32
C THR A 121 7.58 10.68 -8.17
N SER A 122 7.56 10.42 -9.48
CA SER A 122 8.68 10.72 -10.39
C SER A 122 8.29 11.54 -11.61
N SER A 123 7.05 12.02 -11.64
CA SER A 123 6.54 12.86 -12.71
C SER A 123 7.11 14.27 -12.55
N THR A 124 7.73 14.80 -13.60
CA THR A 124 8.26 16.18 -13.62
C THR A 124 7.47 16.99 -14.65
N ASP A 125 7.55 18.32 -14.59
CA ASP A 125 6.91 19.17 -15.61
C ASP A 125 7.51 18.94 -17.00
N LYS A 126 8.80 18.56 -17.09
CA LYS A 126 9.50 18.28 -18.35
C LYS A 126 9.22 16.88 -18.90
N ALA A 127 8.89 15.94 -18.04
CA ALA A 127 8.57 14.55 -18.38
C ALA A 127 7.37 14.09 -17.55
N PRO A 128 6.15 14.54 -17.89
CA PRO A 128 4.96 14.17 -17.16
C PRO A 128 4.61 12.70 -17.42
N LYS A 129 4.50 11.89 -16.35
CA LYS A 129 4.13 10.46 -16.45
C LYS A 129 2.63 10.25 -16.34
N GLN A 130 1.88 11.14 -16.98
CA GLN A 130 0.44 11.33 -16.85
C GLN A 130 -0.42 10.17 -17.38
N ASN A 131 0.07 9.43 -18.37
CA ASN A 131 -0.62 8.30 -19.00
C ASN A 131 -0.85 7.11 -18.04
N LYS A 132 -0.28 7.17 -16.84
CA LYS A 132 -0.42 6.14 -15.81
C LYS A 132 -1.34 6.56 -14.66
N CYS A 133 -1.92 7.77 -14.70
CA CYS A 133 -2.93 8.22 -13.73
C CYS A 133 -4.36 7.92 -14.20
N PRO A 134 -5.30 7.58 -13.30
CA PRO A 134 -6.70 7.44 -13.69
C PRO A 134 -7.23 8.77 -14.23
N THR A 135 -7.92 8.71 -15.36
CA THR A 135 -8.56 9.88 -15.99
C THR A 135 -9.75 10.35 -15.16
N GLY A 136 -9.95 11.67 -15.06
CA GLY A 136 -11.07 12.30 -14.35
C GLY A 136 -10.70 12.88 -12.97
N VAL A 137 -11.73 13.30 -12.22
CA VAL A 137 -11.58 13.96 -10.92
C VAL A 137 -11.04 12.98 -9.88
N THR A 138 -9.71 12.88 -9.80
CA THR A 138 -9.05 12.07 -8.79
C THR A 138 -8.67 12.94 -7.58
N PRO A 139 -9.08 12.57 -6.34
CA PRO A 139 -8.79 13.36 -5.15
C PRO A 139 -7.31 13.41 -4.76
N TRP A 140 -6.44 12.71 -5.47
CA TRP A 140 -5.04 12.57 -5.11
C TRP A 140 -4.06 13.03 -6.20
N CYS A 141 -4.46 13.04 -7.49
CA CYS A 141 -3.63 13.59 -8.57
C CYS A 141 -4.07 15.01 -8.89
N PHE A 142 -3.32 16.00 -8.42
CA PHE A 142 -3.64 17.41 -8.67
C PHE A 142 -3.66 17.73 -10.17
N TYR A 143 -2.86 17.02 -10.97
CA TYR A 143 -2.75 17.24 -12.41
C TYR A 143 -4.02 16.79 -13.13
N GLN A 144 -4.46 15.54 -12.93
CA GLN A 144 -5.69 15.02 -13.51
C GLN A 144 -6.93 15.77 -13.02
N ARG A 145 -6.93 16.22 -11.75
CA ARG A 145 -8.00 17.08 -11.23
C ARG A 145 -8.06 18.42 -11.94
N ALA A 146 -6.92 19.08 -12.12
CA ALA A 146 -6.88 20.36 -12.81
C ALA A 146 -7.38 20.20 -14.26
N LEU A 147 -6.94 19.16 -14.96
CA LEU A 147 -7.46 18.85 -16.31
C LEU A 147 -8.96 18.56 -16.32
N ALA A 148 -9.47 17.80 -15.35
CA ALA A 148 -10.90 17.48 -15.27
C ALA A 148 -11.79 18.68 -14.90
N ASN A 149 -11.21 19.74 -14.35
CA ASN A 149 -11.87 20.98 -13.97
C ASN A 149 -11.59 22.14 -14.97
N ASP A 150 -10.94 21.86 -16.10
CA ASP A 150 -10.47 22.87 -17.05
C ASP A 150 -9.54 23.95 -16.43
N GLU A 151 -8.81 23.57 -15.37
CA GLU A 151 -7.82 24.40 -14.68
C GLU A 151 -6.39 24.11 -15.15
N LYS A 152 -5.49 25.11 -15.05
CA LYS A 152 -4.06 24.91 -15.31
C LYS A 152 -3.42 24.08 -14.17
N PRO A 153 -2.78 22.93 -14.46
CA PRO A 153 -2.12 22.14 -13.44
C PRO A 153 -0.99 22.90 -12.75
N LYS A 154 -0.85 22.70 -11.43
CA LYS A 154 0.28 23.22 -10.65
C LYS A 154 1.59 22.59 -11.14
N SER A 155 2.72 23.26 -10.92
CA SER A 155 4.03 22.69 -11.23
C SER A 155 4.31 21.47 -10.34
N HIS A 156 4.90 20.41 -10.91
CA HIS A 156 5.37 19.23 -10.18
C HIS A 156 6.51 19.57 -9.19
N SER A 157 7.15 20.73 -9.31
CA SER A 157 8.10 21.25 -8.31
C SER A 157 7.46 21.43 -6.92
N SER A 158 6.14 21.60 -6.86
CA SER A 158 5.38 21.71 -5.61
C SER A 158 5.25 20.37 -4.85
N ILE A 159 5.57 19.24 -5.49
CA ILE A 159 5.49 17.90 -4.88
C ILE A 159 6.72 17.66 -3.99
N LYS A 160 6.58 17.86 -2.68
CA LYS A 160 7.65 17.66 -1.66
C LYS A 160 8.22 16.22 -1.55
N ALA A 161 7.77 15.26 -2.35
CA ALA A 161 8.19 13.86 -2.25
C ALA A 161 8.50 13.23 -3.61
N MET A 162 9.07 14.02 -4.51
CA MET A 162 9.65 13.46 -5.72
C MET A 162 10.80 12.51 -5.38
N LEU A 163 10.81 11.35 -6.02
CA LEU A 163 11.93 10.42 -6.06
C LEU A 163 12.73 10.66 -7.34
N SER A 164 14.05 10.53 -7.25
CA SER A 164 14.90 10.59 -8.44
C SER A 164 14.71 9.35 -9.31
N GLU A 165 14.94 9.50 -10.62
CA GLU A 165 14.86 8.38 -11.55
C GLU A 165 15.84 7.25 -11.18
N GLN A 166 17.00 7.60 -10.60
CA GLN A 166 17.97 6.62 -10.10
C GLN A 166 17.37 5.75 -8.99
N VAL A 167 16.68 6.36 -8.02
CA VAL A 167 16.00 5.63 -6.94
C VAL A 167 14.92 4.73 -7.51
N LEU A 168 14.12 5.22 -8.46
CA LEU A 168 13.10 4.40 -9.13
C LEU A 168 13.69 3.25 -9.93
N LYS A 169 14.74 3.46 -10.74
CA LYS A 169 15.37 2.39 -11.51
C LYS A 169 15.86 1.28 -10.58
N LYS A 170 16.55 1.63 -9.49
CA LYS A 170 17.03 0.64 -8.52
C LYS A 170 15.90 -0.07 -7.76
N TYR A 171 14.71 0.55 -7.66
CA TYR A 171 13.51 -0.06 -7.07
C TYR A 171 12.75 -0.96 -8.07
N CYS A 172 12.50 -0.47 -9.29
CA CYS A 172 11.72 -1.14 -10.33
C CYS A 172 12.48 -2.26 -11.04
N LEU A 173 13.82 -2.19 -11.14
CA LEU A 173 14.65 -3.24 -11.77
C LEU A 173 14.59 -4.59 -11.02
N GLY A 174 14.11 -4.62 -9.77
CA GLY A 174 13.85 -5.86 -9.04
C GLY A 174 12.48 -6.48 -9.32
N ILE A 175 11.57 -5.76 -10.00
CA ILE A 175 10.24 -6.25 -10.37
C ILE A 175 10.35 -6.74 -11.81
N LYS A 176 10.66 -8.02 -12.02
CA LYS A 176 10.82 -8.67 -13.34
C LYS A 176 9.59 -8.60 -14.28
N GLY A 177 8.53 -7.85 -13.93
CA GLY A 177 7.36 -7.61 -14.77
C GLY A 177 7.20 -6.16 -15.26
N LEU A 178 8.13 -5.25 -14.97
CA LEU A 178 8.04 -3.84 -15.36
C LEU A 178 8.84 -3.49 -16.63
N GLN A 179 9.63 -4.42 -17.15
CA GLN A 179 10.37 -4.22 -18.41
C GLN A 179 9.52 -4.50 -19.66
N THR A 180 8.29 -5.01 -19.52
CA THR A 180 7.47 -5.46 -20.66
C THR A 180 6.25 -4.58 -20.96
N THR A 181 6.14 -3.38 -20.42
CA THR A 181 5.12 -2.42 -20.89
C THR A 181 5.77 -1.10 -21.29
N ASN A 182 6.52 -1.14 -22.38
CA ASN A 182 6.44 -0.06 -23.36
C ASN A 182 5.05 -0.14 -24.00
N CYS A 183 4.14 0.70 -23.50
CA CYS A 183 2.99 1.31 -24.17
C CYS A 183 2.21 2.15 -23.14
#